data_AF-A0A936P733-F1
#
_entry.id   AF-A0A936P733-F1
#
_cell.length_a   1.000
_cell.length_b   1.000
_cell.length_c   1.000
_cell.angle_alpha   90.00
_cell.angle_beta   90.00
_cell.angle_gamma   90.00
#
_symmetry.space_group_name_H-M   'P 1'
#
loop_
_entity.id
_entity.type
_entity.pdbx_description
1 polymer ?
#
loop_
_entity_poly.entity_id
_entity_poly.type
_entity_poly.pdbx_seq_one_letter_code
_entity_poly.pdbx_strand_id
1 'polypeptide(L)'
;MTDPFFSLSSSTRALANSEDAVHLIEQKGRVEQAVTANDPALTLDTAKAFLESVFKTILSDRVPDPNLDQDLSPLYKCVRDVLPLNRDHDANEILKRLTNSVVHQLAELRNNYGAASHGGDGYFDNPIEMPEAEMVARFVDGLVR
;
A
#
# COMPACT_ATOMS: atom_id res chain seq x y z
N MET A 1 -22.12 16.10 -1.40
CA MET A 1 -22.30 15.23 -0.23
C MET A 1 -21.00 14.48 -0.06
N THR A 2 -20.13 14.95 0.82
CA THR A 2 -18.87 14.30 1.20
C THR A 2 -19.21 13.16 2.15
N ASP A 3 -18.83 11.93 1.80
CA ASP A 3 -18.92 10.78 2.68
C ASP A 3 -18.06 11.07 3.93
N PRO A 4 -18.58 11.01 5.18
CA PRO A 4 -17.91 11.70 6.28
C PRO A 4 -16.59 11.07 6.71
N PHE A 5 -16.30 9.82 6.33
CA PHE A 5 -15.05 9.16 6.69
C PHE A 5 -14.66 8.13 5.63
N PHE A 6 -13.61 8.41 4.85
CA PHE A 6 -12.95 7.38 4.07
C PHE A 6 -12.35 6.34 5.04
N SER A 7 -12.56 5.05 4.77
CA SER A 7 -11.97 3.97 5.58
C SER A 7 -11.46 2.81 4.74
N LEU A 8 -10.31 2.27 5.17
CA LEU A 8 -9.67 1.06 4.67
C LEU A 8 -10.31 -0.16 5.35
N SER A 9 -11.49 -0.54 4.87
CA SER A 9 -12.34 -1.58 5.46
C SER A 9 -11.70 -2.97 5.53
N SER A 10 -10.95 -3.37 4.50
CA SER A 10 -10.32 -4.69 4.42
C SER A 10 -9.19 -4.80 5.45
N SER A 11 -8.33 -3.78 5.49
CA SER A 11 -7.24 -3.64 6.45
C SER A 11 -7.76 -3.57 7.88
N THR A 12 -8.86 -2.84 8.12
CA THR A 12 -9.52 -2.76 9.43
C THR A 12 -9.94 -4.14 9.91
N ARG A 13 -10.55 -4.94 9.03
CA ARG A 13 -10.95 -6.31 9.35
C ARG A 13 -9.74 -7.21 9.61
N ALA A 14 -8.68 -7.09 8.81
CA ALA A 14 -7.46 -7.89 8.97
C ALA A 14 -6.76 -7.59 10.30
N LEU A 15 -6.76 -6.32 10.74
CA LEU A 15 -6.11 -5.86 11.97
C LEU A 15 -6.99 -5.97 13.23
N ALA A 16 -8.25 -6.40 13.11
CA ALA A 16 -9.22 -6.36 14.21
C ALA A 16 -8.79 -7.14 15.47
N ASN A 17 -7.89 -8.13 15.34
CA ASN A 17 -7.37 -8.93 16.45
C ASN A 17 -5.86 -8.70 16.68
N SER A 18 -5.32 -7.59 16.20
CA SER A 18 -3.89 -7.28 16.25
C SER A 18 -3.67 -5.90 16.88
N GLU A 19 -4.18 -5.72 18.11
CA GLU A 19 -4.06 -4.47 18.86
C GLU A 19 -2.59 -4.07 19.11
N ASP A 20 -1.69 -5.06 19.18
CA ASP A 20 -0.25 -4.86 19.35
C ASP A 20 0.45 -4.39 18.06
N ALA A 21 -0.22 -4.43 16.91
CA ALA A 21 0.31 -3.95 15.62
C ALA A 21 0.20 -2.42 15.49
N VAL A 22 0.61 -1.70 16.54
CA VAL A 22 0.46 -0.24 16.70
C VAL A 22 0.93 0.51 15.47
N HIS A 23 2.11 0.16 14.94
CA HIS A 23 2.65 0.84 13.76
C HIS A 23 1.81 0.62 12.49
N LEU A 24 1.22 -0.56 12.28
CA LEU A 24 0.33 -0.82 11.14
C LEU A 24 -0.98 -0.04 11.26
N ILE A 25 -1.53 0.04 12.47
CA ILE A 25 -2.74 0.83 12.76
C ILE A 25 -2.46 2.31 12.49
N GLU A 26 -1.31 2.84 12.91
CA GLU A 26 -0.88 4.21 12.63
C GLU A 26 -0.73 4.46 11.13
N GLN A 27 -0.05 3.59 10.39
CA GLN A 27 0.11 3.75 8.93
C GLN A 27 -1.24 3.72 8.21
N LYS A 28 -2.15 2.80 8.59
CA LYS A 28 -3.52 2.76 8.06
C LYS A 28 -4.23 4.11 8.28
N GLY A 29 -4.15 4.64 9.52
CA GLY A 29 -4.75 5.93 9.87
C GLY A 29 -4.18 7.10 9.07
N ARG A 30 -2.88 7.08 8.74
CA ARG A 30 -2.26 8.11 7.88
C ARG A 30 -2.84 8.13 6.47
N VAL A 31 -3.11 6.96 5.88
CA VAL A 31 -3.77 6.87 4.57
C VAL A 31 -5.19 7.45 4.65
N GLU A 32 -5.95 7.05 5.67
CA GLU A 32 -7.33 7.52 5.85
C GLU A 32 -7.39 9.05 6.05
N GLN A 33 -6.44 9.60 6.80
CA GLN A 33 -6.31 11.05 7.01
C GLN A 33 -5.91 11.78 5.73
N ALA A 34 -4.96 11.27 4.95
CA ALA A 34 -4.54 11.88 3.69
C ALA A 34 -5.68 11.98 2.68
N VAL A 35 -6.48 10.91 2.55
CA VAL A 35 -7.67 10.91 1.68
C VAL A 35 -8.70 11.90 2.20
N THR A 36 -8.98 11.91 3.50
CA THR A 36 -9.95 12.83 4.12
C THR A 36 -9.52 14.30 3.99
N ALA A 37 -8.21 14.56 4.03
CA ALA A 37 -7.63 15.88 3.81
C ALA A 37 -7.66 16.34 2.34
N ASN A 38 -8.10 15.48 1.42
CA ASN A 38 -8.14 15.75 -0.03
C ASN A 38 -6.74 16.12 -0.58
N ASP A 39 -5.72 15.36 -0.16
CA ASP A 39 -4.33 15.51 -0.59
C ASP A 39 -3.88 14.27 -1.42
N PRO A 40 -3.88 14.36 -2.76
CA PRO A 40 -3.54 13.23 -3.62
C PRO A 40 -2.10 12.76 -3.45
N ALA A 41 -1.17 13.71 -3.34
CA ALA A 41 0.26 13.45 -3.25
C ALA A 41 0.61 12.74 -1.94
N LEU A 42 0.04 13.20 -0.82
CA LEU A 42 0.19 12.56 0.48
C LEU A 42 -0.52 11.20 0.53
N THR A 43 -1.65 11.04 -0.16
CA THR A 43 -2.35 9.76 -0.27
C THR A 43 -1.45 8.70 -0.91
N LEU A 44 -0.75 9.03 -2.01
CA LEU A 44 0.20 8.10 -2.65
C LEU A 44 1.38 7.74 -1.74
N ASP A 45 1.94 8.72 -1.04
CA ASP A 45 3.06 8.51 -0.12
C ASP A 45 2.68 7.61 1.05
N THR A 46 1.55 7.90 1.69
CA THR A 46 1.06 7.13 2.84
C THR A 46 0.60 5.73 2.42
N ALA A 47 -0.01 5.58 1.23
CA ALA A 47 -0.43 4.27 0.71
C ALA A 47 0.78 3.35 0.46
N LYS A 48 1.88 3.87 -0.10
CA LYS A 48 3.14 3.13 -0.24
C LYS A 48 3.69 2.74 1.14
N ALA A 49 3.82 3.70 2.05
CA ALA A 49 4.40 3.45 3.37
C ALA A 49 3.61 2.39 4.16
N PHE A 50 2.27 2.45 4.09
CA PHE A 50 1.42 1.44 4.71
C PHE A 50 1.67 0.04 4.15
N LEU A 51 1.73 -0.10 2.82
CA LEU A 51 1.96 -1.39 2.19
C LEU A 51 3.38 -1.93 2.47
N GLU A 52 4.39 -1.06 2.51
CA GLU A 52 5.74 -1.45 2.94
C GLU A 52 5.73 -1.99 4.38
N SER A 53 5.07 -1.31 5.30
CA SER A 53 4.97 -1.79 6.69
C SER A 53 4.28 -3.15 6.76
N VAL A 54 3.19 -3.36 6.02
CA VAL A 54 2.51 -4.67 5.94
C VAL A 54 3.45 -5.76 5.43
N PHE A 55 4.18 -5.51 4.34
CA PHE A 55 5.12 -6.48 3.78
C PHE A 55 6.28 -6.79 4.72
N LYS A 56 6.82 -5.77 5.39
CA LYS A 56 7.87 -5.96 6.39
C LYS A 56 7.39 -6.83 7.55
N THR A 57 6.18 -6.58 8.07
CA THR A 57 5.59 -7.42 9.12
C THR A 57 5.42 -8.87 8.66
N ILE A 58 4.85 -9.10 7.48
CA ILE A 58 4.68 -10.47 6.94
C ILE A 58 6.03 -11.21 6.84
N LEU A 59 7.07 -10.53 6.38
CA LEU A 59 8.40 -11.14 6.25
C LEU A 59 9.04 -11.41 7.60
N SER A 60 8.96 -10.46 8.54
CA SER A 60 9.46 -10.65 9.91
C SER A 60 8.79 -11.83 10.63
N ASP A 61 7.51 -12.09 10.37
CA ASP A 61 6.78 -13.20 10.99
C ASP A 61 7.10 -14.57 10.37
N ARG A 62 7.57 -14.61 9.12
CA ARG A 62 7.65 -15.84 8.31
C ARG A 62 9.06 -16.22 7.87
N VAL A 63 10.00 -15.29 7.94
CA VAL A 63 11.37 -15.47 7.47
C VAL A 63 12.31 -15.20 8.65
N PRO A 64 13.26 -16.12 8.96
CA PRO A 64 14.14 -15.96 10.12
C PRO A 64 15.09 -14.75 10.09
N ASP A 65 15.48 -14.28 8.90
CA ASP A 65 16.39 -13.13 8.71
C ASP A 65 16.07 -12.42 7.37
N PRO A 66 14.95 -11.68 7.28
CA PRO A 66 14.54 -11.05 6.04
C PRO A 66 15.32 -9.76 5.81
N ASN A 67 15.73 -9.52 4.56
CA ASN A 67 16.22 -8.20 4.14
C ASN A 67 15.02 -7.24 3.97
N LEU A 68 14.81 -6.36 4.94
CA LEU A 68 13.71 -5.40 4.98
C LEU A 68 14.04 -4.04 4.34
N ASP A 69 15.30 -3.79 4.00
CA ASP A 69 15.78 -2.51 3.46
C ASP A 69 15.65 -2.43 1.92
N GLN A 70 14.78 -3.26 1.37
CA GLN A 70 14.50 -3.32 -0.06
C GLN A 70 13.39 -2.35 -0.46
N ASP A 71 13.43 -1.90 -1.70
CA ASP A 71 12.32 -1.18 -2.31
C ASP A 71 11.04 -2.03 -2.34
N LEU A 72 9.89 -1.35 -2.39
CA LEU A 72 8.55 -1.97 -2.34
C LEU A 72 8.38 -3.17 -3.30
N SER A 73 8.84 -3.04 -4.56
CA SER A 73 8.67 -4.11 -5.56
C SER A 73 9.50 -5.37 -5.24
N PRO A 74 10.82 -5.30 -5.00
CA PRO A 74 11.59 -6.43 -4.47
C PRO A 74 11.04 -7.00 -3.15
N LEU A 75 10.62 -6.15 -2.21
CA LEU A 75 10.04 -6.57 -0.94
C LEU A 75 8.79 -7.43 -1.16
N TYR A 76 7.89 -7.02 -2.07
CA TYR A 76 6.72 -7.80 -2.43
C TYR A 76 7.06 -9.14 -3.08
N LYS A 77 8.15 -9.21 -3.87
CA LYS A 77 8.61 -10.48 -4.45
C LYS A 77 8.99 -11.49 -3.36
N CYS A 78 9.58 -11.05 -2.26
CA CYS A 78 9.84 -11.94 -1.12
C CYS A 78 8.54 -12.37 -0.42
N VAL A 79 7.57 -11.46 -0.25
CA VAL A 79 6.28 -11.77 0.39
C VAL A 79 5.53 -12.89 -0.34
N ARG A 80 5.41 -12.81 -1.67
CA ARG A 80 4.69 -13.82 -2.46
C ARG A 80 5.35 -15.21 -2.48
N ASP A 81 6.62 -15.30 -2.10
CA ASP A 81 7.34 -16.58 -1.99
C ASP A 81 6.99 -17.30 -0.69
N VAL A 82 6.55 -16.57 0.34
CA VAL A 82 6.20 -17.11 1.68
C VAL A 82 4.71 -17.02 2.03
N LEU A 83 3.93 -16.32 1.21
CA LEU A 83 2.49 -16.14 1.38
C LEU A 83 1.75 -16.55 0.09
N PRO A 84 1.30 -17.82 -0.03
CA PRO A 84 0.48 -18.24 -1.15
C PRO A 84 -0.86 -17.48 -1.13
N LEU A 85 -1.23 -16.91 -2.27
CA LEU A 85 -2.46 -16.14 -2.41
C LEU A 85 -3.68 -17.03 -2.66
N ASN A 86 -3.46 -18.23 -3.21
CA ASN A 86 -4.49 -19.26 -3.43
C ASN A 86 -3.88 -20.66 -3.22
N ARG A 87 -4.73 -21.65 -2.95
CA ARG A 87 -4.34 -23.07 -2.86
C ARG A 87 -4.18 -23.72 -4.23
N ASP A 88 -4.96 -23.27 -5.22
CA ASP A 88 -4.81 -23.67 -6.62
C ASP A 88 -3.60 -22.95 -7.24
N HIS A 89 -2.75 -23.71 -7.94
CA HIS A 89 -1.49 -23.19 -8.48
C HIS A 89 -1.72 -22.13 -9.57
N ASP A 90 -2.58 -22.41 -10.54
CA ASP A 90 -2.81 -21.52 -11.67
C ASP A 90 -3.47 -20.21 -11.22
N ALA A 91 -4.48 -20.31 -10.35
CA ALA A 91 -5.11 -19.15 -9.73
C ALA A 91 -4.10 -18.33 -8.89
N ASN A 92 -3.22 -18.99 -8.15
CA ASN A 92 -2.19 -18.33 -7.35
C ASN A 92 -1.21 -17.55 -8.23
N GLU A 93 -0.76 -18.12 -9.35
CA GLU A 93 0.15 -17.44 -10.28
C GLU A 93 -0.52 -16.26 -11.00
N ILE A 94 -1.81 -16.37 -11.34
CA ILE A 94 -2.58 -15.24 -11.88
C ILE A 94 -2.67 -14.11 -10.86
N LEU A 95 -3.03 -14.42 -9.61
CA LEU A 95 -3.14 -13.43 -8.55
C LEU A 95 -1.79 -12.78 -8.24
N LYS A 96 -0.69 -13.54 -8.22
CA LYS A 96 0.67 -13.00 -8.04
C LYS A 96 1.02 -11.98 -9.12
N ARG A 97 0.67 -12.25 -10.39
CA ARG A 97 0.92 -11.30 -11.49
C ARG A 97 0.09 -10.03 -11.33
N LEU A 98 -1.19 -10.15 -11.02
CA LEU A 98 -2.10 -9.02 -10.82
C LEU A 98 -1.60 -8.10 -9.71
N THR A 99 -1.37 -8.67 -8.54
CA THR A 99 -0.92 -7.94 -7.35
C THR A 99 0.48 -7.36 -7.53
N ASN A 100 1.40 -8.07 -8.21
CA ASN A 100 2.71 -7.53 -8.54
C ASN A 100 2.61 -6.30 -9.45
N SER A 101 1.69 -6.31 -10.41
CA SER A 101 1.43 -5.14 -11.26
C SER A 101 0.94 -3.95 -10.43
N VAL A 102 0.00 -4.16 -9.51
CA VAL A 102 -0.52 -3.10 -8.62
C VAL A 102 0.60 -2.51 -7.76
N VAL A 103 1.40 -3.35 -7.12
CA VAL A 103 2.51 -2.92 -6.26
C VAL A 103 3.55 -2.13 -7.05
N HIS A 104 3.90 -2.62 -8.24
CA HIS A 104 4.88 -1.96 -9.10
C HIS A 104 4.39 -0.59 -9.55
N GLN A 105 3.15 -0.50 -10.02
CA GLN A 105 2.56 0.75 -10.49
C GLN A 105 2.30 1.75 -9.35
N LEU A 106 1.94 1.28 -8.15
CA LEU A 106 1.90 2.13 -6.96
C LEU A 106 3.27 2.76 -6.66
N ALA A 107 4.36 1.99 -6.75
CA ALA A 107 5.70 2.52 -6.54
C ALA A 107 6.04 3.61 -7.56
N GLU A 108 5.70 3.41 -8.83
CA GLU A 108 5.92 4.40 -9.89
C GLU A 108 5.06 5.65 -9.69
N LEU A 109 3.75 5.50 -9.41
CA LEU A 109 2.85 6.61 -9.12
C LEU A 109 3.36 7.44 -7.95
N ARG A 110 3.75 6.81 -6.84
CA ARG A 110 4.31 7.52 -5.70
C ARG A 110 5.60 8.24 -6.07
N ASN A 111 6.52 7.59 -6.77
CA ASN A 111 7.82 8.20 -7.07
C ASN A 111 7.70 9.42 -7.99
N ASN A 112 6.72 9.41 -8.90
CA ASN A 112 6.50 10.48 -9.87
C ASN A 112 5.54 11.58 -9.36
N TYR A 113 4.58 11.23 -8.50
CA TYR A 113 3.45 12.12 -8.14
C TYR A 113 3.16 12.21 -6.64
N GLY A 114 3.95 11.55 -5.78
CA GLY A 114 3.86 11.68 -4.32
C GLY A 114 4.38 13.04 -3.82
N ALA A 115 4.11 13.37 -2.55
CA ALA A 115 4.54 14.65 -1.96
C ALA A 115 6.07 14.76 -1.86
N ALA A 116 6.74 13.62 -1.69
CA ALA A 116 8.20 13.50 -1.77
C ALA A 116 8.70 13.07 -3.16
N SER A 117 7.92 13.29 -4.24
CA SER A 117 8.37 13.00 -5.60
C SER A 117 9.60 13.83 -5.97
N HIS A 118 10.50 13.22 -6.74
CA HIS A 118 11.72 13.88 -7.23
C HIS A 118 11.50 14.65 -8.54
N GLY A 119 10.25 14.92 -8.91
CA GLY A 119 9.87 15.14 -10.30
C GLY A 119 9.19 16.48 -10.56
N GLY A 120 9.92 17.59 -10.39
CA GLY A 120 9.53 18.84 -11.03
C GLY A 120 10.16 20.09 -10.41
N ASP A 121 10.33 21.14 -11.21
CA ASP A 121 10.65 22.47 -10.68
C ASP A 121 9.46 23.04 -9.89
N GLY A 122 9.59 24.24 -9.33
CA GLY A 122 8.52 24.87 -8.55
C GLY A 122 7.21 25.15 -9.31
N TYR A 123 7.12 24.77 -10.59
CA TYR A 123 5.94 24.89 -11.45
C TYR A 123 5.29 23.54 -11.76
N PHE A 124 5.75 22.45 -11.15
CA PHE A 124 5.14 21.14 -11.34
C PHE A 124 3.71 21.12 -10.81
N ASP A 125 2.78 20.90 -11.73
CA ASP A 125 1.38 20.67 -11.41
C ASP A 125 1.14 19.16 -11.37
N ASN A 126 0.65 18.66 -10.23
CA ASN A 126 0.43 17.24 -10.03
C ASN A 126 -0.83 16.83 -10.81
N PRO A 127 -0.75 15.98 -11.85
CA PRO A 127 -1.91 15.59 -12.63
C PRO A 127 -2.83 14.63 -11.90
N ILE A 128 -2.39 14.04 -10.77
CA ILE A 128 -3.19 13.09 -10.00
C ILE A 128 -4.23 13.83 -9.18
N GLU A 129 -5.50 13.56 -9.48
CA GLU A 129 -6.61 14.08 -8.71
C GLU A 129 -7.05 13.09 -7.61
N MET A 130 -7.84 13.58 -6.65
CA MET A 130 -8.28 12.74 -5.53
C MET A 130 -9.03 11.45 -5.92
N PRO A 131 -9.88 11.40 -6.96
CA PRO A 131 -10.52 10.14 -7.35
C PRO A 131 -9.51 9.03 -7.70
N GLU A 132 -8.40 9.39 -8.31
CA GLU A 132 -7.34 8.46 -8.71
C GLU A 132 -6.50 8.04 -7.50
N ALA A 133 -6.17 9.00 -6.62
CA ALA A 133 -5.48 8.70 -5.37
C ALA A 133 -6.33 7.81 -4.44
N GLU A 134 -7.65 8.05 -4.36
CA GLU A 134 -8.56 7.19 -3.60
C GLU A 134 -8.61 5.78 -4.20
N MET A 135 -8.68 5.66 -5.53
CA MET A 135 -8.62 4.36 -6.23
C MET A 135 -7.36 3.57 -5.84
N VAL A 136 -6.21 4.24 -5.77
CA VAL A 136 -4.94 3.64 -5.31
C VAL A 136 -5.04 3.19 -3.85
N ALA A 137 -5.57 4.02 -2.95
CA ALA A 137 -5.75 3.66 -1.54
C ALA A 137 -6.67 2.42 -1.37
N ARG A 138 -7.72 2.30 -2.20
CA ARG A 138 -8.61 1.11 -2.22
C ARG A 138 -7.90 -0.14 -2.72
N PHE A 139 -7.01 -0.02 -3.70
CA PHE A 139 -6.19 -1.16 -4.14
C PHE A 139 -5.24 -1.63 -3.04
N VAL A 140 -4.60 -0.69 -2.34
CA VAL A 140 -3.77 -1.01 -1.18
C VAL A 140 -4.59 -1.70 -0.10
N ASP A 141 -5.79 -1.20 0.21
CA ASP A 141 -6.70 -1.85 1.17
C ASP A 141 -6.98 -3.32 0.80
N GLY A 142 -7.27 -3.57 -0.48
CA GLY A 142 -7.58 -4.93 -0.97
C GLY A 142 -6.40 -5.91 -0.92
N LEU A 143 -5.16 -5.41 -0.86
CA LEU A 143 -3.96 -6.25 -0.73
C LEU A 143 -3.70 -6.70 0.71
N VAL A 144 -4.20 -5.95 1.69
CA VAL A 144 -4.05 -6.26 3.12
C VAL A 144 -5.15 -7.25 3.53
N ARG A 145 -4.77 -8.53 3.69
CA ARG A 145 -5.70 -9.62 4.00
C ARG A 145 -5.04 -10.76 4.77
#